data_AF-A0AAV0C6A1-F1
#
_entry.id   AF-A0AAV0C6A1-F1
#
_cell.length_a   1.000
_cell.length_b   1.000
_cell.length_c   1.000
_cell.angle_alpha   90.00
_cell.angle_beta   90.00
_cell.angle_gamma   90.00
#
_symmetry.space_group_name_H-M   'P 1'
#
loop_
_entity.id
_entity.type
_entity.pdbx_description
1 polymer ?
#
loop_
_entity_poly.entity_id
_entity_poly.type
_entity_poly.pdbx_seq_one_letter_code
_entity_poly.pdbx_strand_id
1 'polypeptide(L)'
;MANNKMKERIQCVSFAFLYILPLLLSIIILVAAVWLSNSCVSFGIARGLVACGIAMLILGLLGCVAMSVRRAVGVESHLMNLLSAFYFLFTAIFSIVILGYVIYAFSVTGYSGSPDSVPDRAYVEYRLDHFSHALRRQVSGNWRWDPIISCLTPSIACAQLDNAYSSAQQLFAAHLNPLQSGCCMPSAECEYTFVSSTNWTPNNQTGGDCANWSIDQRQLCYSCDSCKTGFLANMTKRIRKASLIILIPTLVSIFVLVGNFIDFCNHNRD
;
A
#
# COMPACT_ATOMS: atom_id res chain seq x y z
N MET A 1 8.36 -51.56 7.94
CA MET A 1 8.08 -50.79 6.70
C MET A 1 7.05 -49.67 6.90
N ALA A 2 5.89 -49.92 7.55
CA ALA A 2 4.86 -48.89 7.80
C ALA A 2 5.36 -47.70 8.64
N ASN A 3 6.21 -47.96 9.65
CA ASN A 3 6.78 -46.92 10.52
C ASN A 3 7.72 -45.94 9.76
N ASN A 4 8.51 -46.44 8.81
CA ASN A 4 9.39 -45.60 8.00
C ASN A 4 8.60 -44.72 7.01
N LYS A 5 7.55 -45.28 6.38
CA LYS A 5 6.65 -44.54 5.49
C LYS A 5 5.87 -43.43 6.23
N MET A 6 5.52 -43.69 7.49
CA MET A 6 4.86 -42.71 8.35
C MET A 6 5.82 -41.58 8.75
N LYS A 7 7.06 -41.91 9.13
CA LYS A 7 8.12 -40.94 9.46
C LYS A 7 8.49 -40.03 8.28
N GLU A 8 8.58 -40.59 7.07
CA GLU A 8 8.81 -39.82 5.83
C GLU A 8 7.68 -38.85 5.50
N ARG A 9 6.41 -39.27 5.72
CA ARG A 9 5.25 -38.40 5.50
C ARG A 9 5.24 -37.22 6.47
N ILE A 10 5.55 -37.46 7.74
CA ILE A 10 5.64 -36.42 8.78
C ILE A 10 6.77 -35.42 8.45
N GLN A 11 7.93 -35.90 8.00
CA GLN A 11 9.04 -35.04 7.55
C GLN A 11 8.69 -34.18 6.32
N CYS A 12 7.95 -34.70 5.33
CA CYS A 12 7.49 -33.91 4.17
C CYS A 12 6.55 -32.77 4.58
N VAL A 13 5.59 -33.06 5.47
CA VAL A 13 4.59 -32.09 5.92
C VAL A 13 5.27 -30.96 6.73
N SER A 14 6.19 -31.32 7.63
CA SER A 14 6.98 -30.35 8.38
C SER A 14 7.82 -29.45 7.46
N PHE A 15 8.48 -30.03 6.44
CA PHE A 15 9.27 -29.27 5.47
C PHE A 15 8.44 -28.24 4.67
N ALA A 16 7.26 -28.64 4.19
CA ALA A 16 6.40 -27.76 3.43
C ALA A 16 5.94 -26.55 4.27
N PHE A 17 5.61 -26.78 5.55
CA PHE A 17 5.17 -25.71 6.45
C PHE A 17 6.30 -24.76 6.85
N LEU A 18 7.53 -25.28 6.99
CA LEU A 18 8.69 -24.54 7.47
C LEU A 18 9.36 -23.63 6.43
N TYR A 19 9.39 -24.07 5.16
CA TYR A 19 10.20 -23.42 4.13
C TYR A 19 9.36 -23.02 2.90
N ILE A 20 8.44 -23.87 2.45
CA ILE A 20 7.62 -23.58 1.26
C ILE A 20 6.55 -22.54 1.59
N LEU A 21 5.85 -22.67 2.72
CA LEU A 21 4.82 -21.71 3.11
C LEU A 21 5.37 -20.28 3.28
N PRO A 22 6.46 -20.04 4.05
CA PRO A 22 7.05 -18.70 4.14
C PRO A 22 7.53 -18.14 2.80
N LEU A 23 8.05 -19.00 1.91
CA LEU A 23 8.43 -18.60 0.55
C LEU A 23 7.20 -18.09 -0.23
N LEU A 24 6.10 -18.82 -0.21
CA LEU A 24 4.86 -18.39 -0.89
C LEU A 24 4.30 -17.09 -0.29
N LEU A 25 4.32 -16.96 1.05
CA LEU A 25 3.90 -15.73 1.73
C LEU A 25 4.80 -14.53 1.35
N SER A 26 6.11 -14.74 1.19
CA SER A 26 7.04 -13.69 0.76
C SER A 26 6.74 -13.19 -0.66
N ILE A 27 6.30 -14.08 -1.57
CA ILE A 27 5.88 -13.70 -2.92
C ILE A 27 4.64 -12.81 -2.85
N ILE A 28 3.65 -13.17 -2.03
CA ILE A 28 2.43 -12.35 -1.85
C ILE A 28 2.80 -10.96 -1.32
N ILE A 29 3.67 -10.89 -0.31
CA ILE A 29 4.15 -9.62 0.26
C ILE A 29 4.86 -8.79 -0.82
N LEU A 30 5.75 -9.41 -1.60
CA LEU A 30 6.51 -8.72 -2.65
C LEU A 30 5.59 -8.18 -3.75
N VAL A 31 4.62 -8.98 -4.22
CA VAL A 31 3.65 -8.53 -5.23
C VAL A 31 2.85 -7.33 -4.73
N ALA A 32 2.36 -7.38 -3.49
CA ALA A 32 1.63 -6.26 -2.89
C ALA A 32 2.52 -5.01 -2.71
N ALA A 33 3.78 -5.18 -2.32
CA ALA A 33 4.74 -4.09 -2.18
C ALA A 33 5.08 -3.44 -3.53
N VAL A 34 5.29 -4.23 -4.59
CA VAL A 34 5.53 -3.73 -5.95
C VAL A 34 4.29 -3.00 -6.48
N TRP A 35 3.09 -3.54 -6.27
CA TRP A 35 1.85 -2.87 -6.66
C TRP A 35 1.68 -1.50 -5.98
N LEU A 36 2.08 -1.39 -4.71
CA LEU A 36 2.08 -0.12 -3.99
C LEU A 36 3.14 0.85 -4.55
N SER A 37 4.33 0.33 -4.89
CA SER A 37 5.42 1.11 -5.49
C SER A 37 5.10 1.60 -6.90
N ASN A 38 4.24 0.90 -7.65
CA ASN A 38 3.80 1.29 -9.00
C ASN A 38 2.72 2.40 -8.97
N SER A 39 2.97 3.41 -8.15
CA SER A 39 2.12 4.59 -8.00
C SER A 39 2.86 5.80 -8.57
N CYS A 40 2.09 6.78 -9.03
CA CYS A 40 2.58 8.08 -9.51
C CYS A 40 3.60 8.73 -8.56
N VAL A 41 3.47 8.45 -7.26
CA VAL A 41 4.47 8.77 -6.25
C VAL A 41 4.67 7.54 -5.37
N SER A 42 5.89 7.02 -5.36
CA SER A 42 6.30 6.01 -4.38
C SER A 42 6.78 6.73 -3.12
N PHE A 43 6.02 6.63 -2.02
CA PHE A 43 6.53 6.99 -0.70
C PHE A 43 7.74 6.10 -0.38
N GLY A 44 8.68 6.59 0.44
CA GLY A 44 9.85 5.80 0.86
C GLY A 44 9.49 4.46 1.50
N ILE A 45 8.28 4.36 2.08
CA ILE A 45 7.69 3.15 2.65
C ILE A 45 7.64 2.00 1.63
N ALA A 46 7.21 2.27 0.40
CA ALA A 46 7.02 1.22 -0.61
C ALA A 46 8.38 0.60 -1.03
N ARG A 47 9.42 1.43 -1.20
CA ARG A 47 10.76 0.94 -1.56
C ARG A 47 11.38 0.07 -0.48
N GLY A 48 11.28 0.49 0.78
CA GLY A 48 11.76 -0.30 1.92
C GLY A 48 11.05 -1.65 2.01
N LEU A 49 9.73 -1.66 1.77
CA LEU A 49 8.92 -2.88 1.80
C LEU A 49 9.27 -3.84 0.66
N VAL A 50 9.51 -3.32 -0.55
CA VAL A 50 10.01 -4.12 -1.69
C VAL A 50 11.38 -4.73 -1.36
N ALA A 51 12.31 -3.94 -0.79
CA ALA A 51 13.63 -4.44 -0.41
C ALA A 51 13.53 -5.57 0.63
N CYS A 52 12.68 -5.41 1.66
CA CYS A 52 12.43 -6.47 2.65
C CYS A 52 11.81 -7.72 2.01
N GLY A 53 10.86 -7.55 1.09
CA GLY A 53 10.23 -8.65 0.37
C GLY A 53 11.22 -9.45 -0.49
N ILE A 54 12.12 -8.76 -1.21
CA ILE A 54 13.18 -9.40 -2.01
C ILE A 54 14.15 -10.17 -1.09
N ALA A 55 14.56 -9.57 0.03
CA ALA A 55 15.44 -10.22 0.99
C ALA A 55 14.81 -11.50 1.56
N MET A 56 13.53 -11.45 1.94
CA MET A 56 12.79 -12.64 2.40
C MET A 56 12.66 -13.71 1.33
N LEU A 57 12.41 -13.33 0.07
CA LEU A 57 12.32 -14.28 -1.03
C LEU A 57 13.64 -15.03 -1.22
N ILE A 58 14.77 -14.31 -1.20
CA ILE A 58 16.10 -14.90 -1.31
C ILE A 58 16.37 -15.85 -0.14
N LEU A 59 16.06 -15.43 1.09
CA LEU A 59 16.21 -16.26 2.28
C LEU A 59 15.35 -17.54 2.20
N GLY A 60 14.11 -17.42 1.72
CA GLY A 60 13.20 -18.55 1.49
C GLY A 60 13.78 -19.56 0.48
N LEU A 61 14.29 -19.07 -0.66
CA LEU A 61 14.91 -19.93 -1.67
C LEU A 61 16.15 -20.65 -1.13
N LEU A 62 17.02 -19.93 -0.42
CA LEU A 62 18.19 -20.52 0.22
C LEU A 62 17.79 -21.59 1.26
N GLY A 63 16.75 -21.34 2.05
CA GLY A 63 16.20 -22.30 3.01
C GLY A 63 15.68 -23.57 2.33
N CYS A 64 14.91 -23.42 1.24
CA CYS A 64 14.44 -24.56 0.45
C CYS A 64 15.59 -25.40 -0.12
N VAL A 65 16.61 -24.75 -0.70
CA VAL A 65 17.79 -25.43 -1.26
C VAL A 65 18.56 -26.15 -0.14
N ALA A 66 18.91 -25.47 0.95
CA ALA A 66 19.68 -26.04 2.05
C ALA A 66 19.02 -27.30 2.62
N MET A 67 17.71 -27.30 2.78
CA MET A 67 16.95 -28.43 3.30
C MET A 67 16.78 -29.57 2.28
N SER A 68 16.62 -29.26 0.99
CA SER A 68 16.59 -30.28 -0.05
C SER A 68 17.92 -31.04 -0.11
N VAL A 69 19.05 -30.33 0.02
CA VAL A 69 20.40 -30.92 0.11
C VAL A 69 20.54 -31.74 1.39
N ARG A 70 20.11 -31.21 2.55
CA ARG A 70 20.15 -31.95 3.83
C ARG A 70 19.41 -33.30 3.72
N ARG A 71 18.25 -33.32 3.07
CA ARG A 71 17.47 -34.55 2.87
C ARG A 71 18.12 -35.53 1.91
N ALA A 72 18.75 -35.04 0.83
CA ALA A 72 19.39 -35.89 -0.17
C ALA A 72 20.68 -36.55 0.34
N VAL A 73 21.51 -35.83 1.08
CA VAL A 73 22.83 -36.30 1.53
C VAL A 73 22.77 -36.94 2.92
N GLY A 74 21.73 -36.71 3.71
CA GLY A 74 21.57 -37.30 5.04
C GLY A 74 22.60 -36.82 6.07
N VAL A 75 23.26 -35.70 5.80
CA VAL A 75 24.33 -35.16 6.65
C VAL A 75 23.72 -34.29 7.74
N GLU A 76 23.78 -34.76 8.98
CA GLU A 76 23.63 -33.91 10.17
C GLU A 76 24.98 -33.29 10.50
N SER A 77 25.19 -32.06 10.04
CA SER A 77 26.36 -31.26 10.39
C SER A 77 25.96 -30.06 11.25
N HIS A 78 26.86 -29.67 12.16
CA HIS A 78 26.73 -28.45 12.95
C HIS A 78 26.49 -27.20 12.05
N LEU A 79 27.07 -27.20 10.85
CA LEU A 79 26.88 -26.16 9.85
C LEU A 79 25.43 -26.05 9.37
N MET A 80 24.74 -27.17 9.11
CA MET A 80 23.34 -27.16 8.66
C MET A 80 22.39 -26.67 9.75
N ASN A 81 22.65 -27.03 11.01
CA ASN A 81 21.89 -26.50 12.14
C ASN A 81 22.11 -25.00 12.30
N LEU A 82 23.35 -24.52 12.16
CA LEU A 82 23.68 -23.09 12.18
C LEU A 82 22.98 -22.32 11.04
N LEU A 83 22.98 -22.86 9.82
CA LEU A 83 22.27 -22.27 8.67
C LEU A 83 20.75 -22.18 8.90
N SER A 84 20.15 -23.23 9.47
CA SER A 84 18.73 -23.20 9.82
C SER A 84 18.42 -22.16 10.90
N ALA A 85 19.27 -22.01 11.91
CA ALA A 85 19.14 -20.98 12.93
C ALA A 85 19.24 -19.56 12.35
N PHE A 86 20.19 -19.31 11.45
CA PHE A 86 20.28 -18.03 10.74
C PHE A 86 19.04 -17.75 9.90
N TYR A 87 18.54 -18.74 9.16
CA TYR A 87 17.31 -18.60 8.40
C TYR A 87 16.13 -18.17 9.27
N PHE A 88 15.90 -18.84 10.41
CA PHE A 88 14.82 -18.49 11.32
C PHE A 88 15.00 -17.10 11.93
N LEU A 89 16.23 -16.74 12.34
CA LEU A 89 16.54 -15.44 12.91
C LEU A 89 16.25 -14.31 11.92
N PHE A 90 16.78 -14.38 10.70
CA PHE A 90 16.55 -13.34 9.70
C PHE A 90 15.10 -13.27 9.25
N THR A 91 14.43 -14.42 9.07
CA THR A 91 13.01 -14.46 8.71
C THR A 91 12.15 -13.82 9.80
N ALA A 92 12.48 -14.02 11.09
CA ALA A 92 11.83 -13.37 12.21
C ALA A 92 12.07 -11.84 12.20
N ILE A 93 13.32 -11.41 12.03
CA ILE A 93 13.68 -9.98 11.96
C ILE A 93 12.91 -9.29 10.83
N PHE A 94 12.94 -9.83 9.61
CA PHE A 94 12.22 -9.23 8.48
C PHE A 94 10.70 -9.23 8.68
N SER A 95 10.13 -10.29 9.27
CA SER A 95 8.70 -10.33 9.58
C SER A 95 8.29 -9.24 10.58
N ILE A 96 9.10 -9.01 11.61
CA ILE A 96 8.88 -7.93 12.60
C ILE A 96 9.03 -6.56 11.95
N VAL A 97 10.04 -6.36 11.09
CA VAL A 97 10.24 -5.11 10.35
C VAL A 97 9.04 -4.81 9.44
N ILE A 98 8.54 -5.80 8.72
CA ILE A 98 7.35 -5.66 7.86
C ILE A 98 6.12 -5.35 8.69
N LEU A 99 5.93 -6.01 9.83
CA LEU A 99 4.83 -5.70 10.75
C LEU A 99 4.92 -4.24 11.25
N GLY A 100 6.12 -3.77 11.59
CA GLY A 100 6.38 -2.38 11.93
C GLY A 100 6.01 -1.41 10.81
N TYR A 101 6.36 -1.73 9.56
CA TYR A 101 5.95 -0.95 8.39
C TYR A 101 4.43 -0.91 8.22
N VAL A 102 3.74 -2.02 8.43
CA VAL A 102 2.27 -2.08 8.34
C VAL A 102 1.62 -1.21 9.42
N ILE A 103 2.08 -1.31 10.67
CA ILE A 103 1.60 -0.47 11.78
C ILE A 103 1.85 1.02 11.48
N TYR A 104 3.05 1.36 11.02
CA TYR A 104 3.39 2.72 10.61
C TYR A 104 2.52 3.22 9.46
N ALA A 105 2.23 2.37 8.47
CA ALA A 105 1.35 2.73 7.36
C ALA A 105 -0.06 3.04 7.85
N PHE A 106 -0.62 2.28 8.79
CA PHE A 106 -1.93 2.59 9.38
C PHE A 106 -1.91 3.88 10.21
N SER A 107 -0.86 4.12 11.00
CA SER A 107 -0.75 5.34 11.80
C SER A 107 -0.63 6.59 10.92
N VAL A 108 0.19 6.54 9.87
CA VAL A 108 0.41 7.69 8.97
C VAL A 108 -0.79 7.96 8.07
N THR A 109 -1.55 6.92 7.73
CA THR A 109 -2.78 7.05 6.93
C THR A 109 -4.01 7.36 7.77
N GLY A 110 -3.87 7.61 9.08
CA GLY A 110 -4.95 8.14 9.91
C GLY A 110 -5.49 9.46 9.35
N TYR A 111 -6.81 9.59 9.28
CA TYR A 111 -7.51 10.83 8.96
C TYR A 111 -8.31 11.24 10.18
N SER A 112 -8.04 12.41 10.75
CA SER A 112 -8.68 12.86 11.98
C SER A 112 -10.03 13.50 11.67
N GLY A 113 -11.08 12.69 11.52
CA GLY A 113 -12.46 13.15 11.29
C GLY A 113 -13.17 12.33 10.22
N SER A 114 -14.32 12.83 9.77
CA SER A 114 -14.98 12.35 8.55
C SER A 114 -14.66 13.29 7.39
N PRO A 115 -14.64 12.80 6.14
CA PRO A 115 -14.69 13.67 4.98
C PRO A 115 -15.91 14.60 5.04
N ASP A 116 -15.78 15.80 4.51
CA ASP A 116 -16.87 16.78 4.50
C ASP A 116 -17.89 16.36 3.43
N SER A 117 -19.14 16.19 3.86
CA SER A 117 -20.26 15.92 2.95
C SER A 117 -20.71 17.22 2.31
N VAL A 118 -20.74 17.26 0.99
CA VAL A 118 -21.24 18.42 0.25
C VAL A 118 -22.75 18.26 0.03
N PRO A 119 -23.57 19.28 0.35
CA PRO A 119 -25.02 19.24 0.10
C PRO A 119 -25.35 18.89 -1.36
N ASP A 120 -26.32 18.01 -1.57
CA ASP A 120 -26.79 17.54 -2.88
C ASP A 120 -25.71 16.87 -3.77
N ARG A 121 -24.62 16.36 -3.16
CA ARG A 121 -23.58 15.61 -3.88
C ARG A 121 -23.29 14.26 -3.21
N ALA A 122 -23.07 13.23 -4.03
CA ALA A 122 -22.79 11.86 -3.61
C ALA A 122 -21.30 11.61 -3.28
N TYR A 123 -20.41 12.54 -3.65
CA TYR A 123 -19.01 12.50 -3.30
C TYR A 123 -18.71 13.39 -2.09
N VAL A 124 -17.52 13.19 -1.52
CA VAL A 124 -17.05 13.92 -0.34
C VAL A 124 -15.81 14.72 -0.65
N GLU A 125 -15.59 15.78 0.10
CA GLU A 125 -14.39 16.61 0.05
C GLU A 125 -13.49 16.34 1.26
N TYR A 126 -12.18 16.45 1.05
CA TYR A 126 -11.18 16.18 2.07
C TYR A 126 -10.43 17.47 2.38
N ARG A 127 -10.16 17.72 3.66
CA ARG A 127 -9.32 18.86 4.06
C ARG A 127 -7.93 18.43 4.47
N LEU A 128 -6.98 19.32 4.22
CA LEU A 128 -5.56 19.02 4.36
C LEU A 128 -5.14 18.88 5.82
N ASP A 129 -5.76 19.67 6.71
CA ASP A 129 -5.52 19.71 8.15
C ASP A 129 -5.83 18.39 8.88
N HIS A 130 -6.80 17.62 8.37
CA HIS A 130 -7.18 16.33 8.92
C HIS A 130 -6.24 15.17 8.55
N PHE A 131 -5.30 15.37 7.62
CA PHE A 131 -4.26 14.38 7.33
C PHE A 131 -3.11 14.44 8.33
N SER A 132 -2.44 13.31 8.54
CA SER A 132 -1.22 13.27 9.34
C SER A 132 -0.16 14.24 8.82
N HIS A 133 0.64 14.78 9.74
CA HIS A 133 1.69 15.74 9.39
C HIS A 133 2.70 15.16 8.39
N ALA A 134 2.99 13.86 8.49
CA ALA A 134 3.88 13.17 7.58
C ALA A 134 3.33 13.10 6.14
N LEU A 135 2.02 12.93 5.95
CA LEU A 135 1.38 12.99 4.63
C LEU A 135 1.35 14.42 4.09
N ARG A 136 0.95 15.40 4.91
CA ARG A 136 0.95 16.82 4.52
C ARG A 136 2.32 17.30 4.03
N ARG A 137 3.40 16.88 4.69
CA ARG A 137 4.78 17.24 4.29
C ARG A 137 5.18 16.78 2.89
N GLN A 138 4.51 15.78 2.32
CA GLN A 138 4.82 15.28 0.98
C GLN A 138 4.22 16.16 -0.11
N VAL A 139 3.11 16.83 0.20
CA VAL A 139 2.43 17.76 -0.72
C VAL A 139 2.71 19.23 -0.38
N SER A 140 3.41 19.51 0.73
CA SER A 140 3.85 20.85 1.10
C SER A 140 5.11 21.25 0.32
N GLY A 141 4.98 22.26 -0.53
CA GLY A 141 6.08 22.88 -1.28
C GLY A 141 6.15 22.46 -2.74
N ASN A 142 6.31 23.44 -3.62
CA ASN A 142 6.21 23.27 -5.07
C ASN A 142 7.22 22.25 -5.61
N TRP A 143 8.46 22.24 -5.12
CA TRP A 143 9.49 21.32 -5.60
C TRP A 143 9.15 19.82 -5.43
N ARG A 144 8.34 19.46 -4.42
CA ARG A 144 7.86 18.08 -4.24
C ARG A 144 6.61 17.81 -5.06
N TRP A 145 5.79 18.83 -5.28
CA TRP A 145 4.49 18.72 -5.93
C TRP A 145 4.57 18.77 -7.45
N ASP A 146 5.47 19.55 -8.04
CA ASP A 146 5.61 19.68 -9.50
C ASP A 146 5.87 18.34 -10.23
N PRO A 147 6.72 17.42 -9.70
CA PRO A 147 6.86 16.08 -10.28
C PRO A 147 5.59 15.24 -10.16
N ILE A 148 4.80 15.45 -9.09
CA ILE A 148 3.55 14.75 -8.85
C ILE A 148 2.50 15.25 -9.84
N ILE A 149 2.38 16.57 -10.01
CA ILE A 149 1.56 17.18 -11.06
C ILE A 149 1.94 16.58 -12.41
N SER A 150 3.22 16.58 -12.79
CA SER A 150 3.68 16.04 -14.08
C SER A 150 3.23 14.60 -14.35
N CYS A 151 3.07 13.80 -13.29
CA CYS A 151 2.58 12.44 -13.38
C CYS A 151 1.02 12.34 -13.31
N LEU A 152 0.34 13.34 -12.72
CA LEU A 152 -1.13 13.46 -12.67
C LEU A 152 -1.74 14.16 -13.90
N THR A 153 -1.07 15.14 -14.50
CA THR A 153 -1.51 15.94 -15.65
C THR A 153 -1.79 15.11 -16.92
N PRO A 154 -1.14 13.97 -17.19
CA PRO A 154 -1.58 13.07 -18.24
C PRO A 154 -2.74 12.16 -17.82
N SER A 155 -3.38 12.36 -16.66
CA SER A 155 -4.46 11.48 -16.21
C SER A 155 -5.70 11.69 -17.09
N ILE A 156 -5.82 10.77 -18.04
CA ILE A 156 -7.03 10.34 -18.75
C ILE A 156 -8.28 10.42 -17.85
N ALA A 157 -8.13 10.27 -16.53
CA ALA A 157 -9.19 10.39 -15.53
C ALA A 157 -9.98 11.71 -15.54
N CYS A 158 -9.36 12.87 -15.75
CA CYS A 158 -10.11 14.15 -15.88
C CYS A 158 -10.74 14.28 -17.28
N ALA A 159 -9.99 13.92 -18.33
CA ALA A 159 -10.49 13.97 -19.71
C ALA A 159 -11.67 13.01 -19.97
N GLN A 160 -11.76 11.89 -19.23
CA GLN A 160 -12.88 10.96 -19.29
C GLN A 160 -14.13 11.47 -18.56
N LEU A 161 -14.01 12.48 -17.70
CA LEU A 161 -15.12 12.94 -16.87
C LEU A 161 -16.18 13.68 -17.68
N ASP A 162 -15.75 14.53 -18.63
CA ASP A 162 -16.65 15.22 -19.58
C ASP A 162 -17.42 14.24 -20.47
N ASN A 163 -16.78 13.13 -20.87
CA ASN A 163 -17.43 12.09 -21.67
C ASN A 163 -18.38 11.21 -20.86
N ALA A 164 -18.08 10.98 -19.57
CA ALA A 164 -18.86 10.11 -18.70
C ALA A 164 -20.11 10.79 -18.14
N TYR A 165 -20.04 12.10 -17.89
CA TYR A 165 -21.13 12.86 -17.27
C TYR A 165 -21.40 14.14 -18.05
N SER A 166 -22.59 14.22 -18.65
CA SER A 166 -23.00 15.33 -19.50
C SER A 166 -23.89 16.36 -18.80
N SER A 167 -24.32 16.09 -17.56
CA SER A 167 -25.19 16.98 -16.76
C SER A 167 -24.72 17.09 -15.32
N ALA A 168 -25.01 18.23 -14.69
CA ALA A 168 -24.67 18.50 -13.29
C ALA A 168 -25.25 17.45 -12.34
N GLN A 169 -26.50 17.04 -12.58
CA GLN A 169 -27.18 16.04 -11.74
C GLN A 169 -26.49 14.68 -11.81
N GLN A 170 -26.06 14.26 -13.01
CA GLN A 170 -25.32 13.01 -13.17
C GLN A 170 -23.94 13.08 -12.51
N LEU A 171 -23.24 14.21 -12.65
CA LEU A 171 -21.92 14.39 -12.05
C LEU A 171 -22.00 14.44 -10.52
N PHE A 172 -22.98 15.14 -9.96
CA PHE A 172 -23.14 15.25 -8.50
C PHE A 172 -23.67 13.97 -7.87
N ALA A 173 -24.47 13.19 -8.59
CA ALA A 173 -24.89 11.86 -8.14
C ALA A 173 -23.81 10.78 -8.33
N ALA A 174 -22.70 11.08 -9.04
CA ALA A 174 -21.67 10.10 -9.33
C ALA A 174 -20.76 9.82 -8.12
N HIS A 175 -20.32 8.57 -8.01
CA HIS A 175 -19.26 8.17 -7.08
C HIS A 175 -17.88 8.50 -7.66
N LEU A 176 -17.53 9.78 -7.60
CA LEU A 176 -16.22 10.26 -8.01
C LEU A 176 -15.14 9.77 -7.04
N ASN A 177 -13.98 9.42 -7.61
CA ASN A 177 -12.81 9.18 -6.77
C ASN A 177 -12.26 10.53 -6.24
N PRO A 178 -11.55 10.56 -5.11
CA PRO A 178 -11.09 11.82 -4.51
C PRO A 178 -10.18 12.64 -5.43
N LEU A 179 -9.48 12.00 -6.38
CA LEU A 179 -8.65 12.69 -7.35
C LEU A 179 -9.49 13.39 -8.43
N GLN A 180 -10.60 12.79 -8.86
CA GLN A 180 -11.54 13.36 -9.80
C GLN A 180 -12.24 14.59 -9.21
N SER A 181 -12.79 14.46 -8.00
CA SER A 181 -13.46 15.58 -7.34
C SER A 181 -12.49 16.68 -6.88
N GLY A 182 -11.25 16.34 -6.51
CA GLY A 182 -10.28 17.33 -6.02
C GLY A 182 -9.47 18.06 -7.09
N CYS A 183 -9.20 17.42 -8.25
CA CYS A 183 -8.32 17.99 -9.28
C CYS A 183 -9.05 18.41 -10.55
N CYS A 184 -10.13 17.72 -10.93
CA CYS A 184 -10.79 17.92 -12.21
C CYS A 184 -11.95 18.91 -12.16
N MET A 185 -12.34 19.36 -10.96
CA MET A 185 -13.45 20.26 -10.74
C MET A 185 -13.14 21.23 -9.59
N PRO A 186 -13.76 22.43 -9.58
CA PRO A 186 -13.56 23.38 -8.49
C PRO A 186 -14.22 22.89 -7.21
N SER A 187 -13.71 23.38 -6.07
CA SER A 187 -14.33 23.15 -4.76
C SER A 187 -15.79 23.64 -4.74
N ALA A 188 -16.64 22.95 -3.97
CA ALA A 188 -18.03 23.35 -3.78
C ALA A 188 -18.19 24.78 -3.23
N GLU A 189 -17.21 25.27 -2.46
CA GLU A 189 -17.22 26.60 -1.86
C GLU A 189 -17.14 27.73 -2.90
N CYS A 190 -16.60 27.45 -4.09
CA CYS A 190 -16.36 28.46 -5.12
C CYS A 190 -17.64 28.98 -5.80
N GLU A 191 -18.80 28.34 -5.59
CA GLU A 191 -20.11 28.71 -6.17
C GLU A 191 -20.10 28.94 -7.71
N TYR A 192 -19.16 28.33 -8.42
CA TYR A 192 -19.05 28.47 -9.88
C TYR A 192 -20.25 27.87 -10.60
N THR A 193 -20.57 28.45 -11.76
CA THR A 193 -21.69 27.98 -12.58
C THR A 193 -21.23 26.82 -13.46
N PHE A 194 -21.96 25.71 -13.38
CA PHE A 194 -21.66 24.48 -14.12
C PHE A 194 -21.89 24.68 -15.63
N VAL A 195 -20.90 24.33 -16.45
CA VAL A 195 -21.04 24.26 -17.91
C VAL A 195 -20.83 22.82 -18.39
N SER A 196 -19.72 22.20 -17.99
CA SER A 196 -19.42 20.77 -18.19
C SER A 196 -18.66 20.21 -16.99
N SER A 197 -18.34 18.93 -16.98
CA SER A 197 -17.70 18.28 -15.82
C SER A 197 -16.37 18.91 -15.41
N THR A 198 -15.58 19.37 -16.37
CA THR A 198 -14.29 20.06 -16.17
C THR A 198 -14.34 21.55 -16.52
N ASN A 199 -15.47 22.07 -16.99
CA ASN A 199 -15.63 23.48 -17.37
C ASN A 199 -16.66 24.19 -16.49
N TRP A 200 -16.20 25.22 -15.80
CA TRP A 200 -16.97 25.98 -14.82
C TRP A 200 -16.70 27.46 -15.01
N THR A 201 -17.77 28.25 -15.08
CA THR A 201 -17.66 29.70 -15.24
C THR A 201 -17.47 30.35 -13.87
N PRO A 202 -16.36 31.08 -13.65
CA PRO A 202 -16.11 31.74 -12.39
C PRO A 202 -17.20 32.75 -12.07
N ASN A 203 -17.72 32.71 -10.85
CA ASN A 203 -18.37 33.88 -10.26
C ASN A 203 -17.29 34.65 -9.48
N ASN A 204 -17.57 35.87 -9.03
CA ASN A 204 -16.59 36.87 -8.56
C ASN A 204 -15.86 36.51 -7.23
N GLN A 205 -15.68 35.23 -6.93
CA GLN A 205 -15.05 34.72 -5.72
C GLN A 205 -13.52 34.76 -5.78
N THR A 206 -12.93 35.26 -4.69
CA THR A 206 -11.48 35.45 -4.54
C THR A 206 -11.02 34.82 -3.23
N GLY A 207 -10.18 33.78 -3.31
CA GLY A 207 -9.55 33.16 -2.15
C GLY A 207 -9.32 31.66 -2.30
N GLY A 208 -8.26 31.15 -1.67
CA GLY A 208 -7.97 29.72 -1.60
C GLY A 208 -7.89 29.02 -2.96
N ASP A 209 -8.59 27.89 -3.08
CA ASP A 209 -8.62 27.07 -4.29
C ASP A 209 -9.35 27.74 -5.46
N CYS A 210 -10.32 28.62 -5.18
CA CYS A 210 -11.08 29.31 -6.21
C CYS A 210 -10.18 30.24 -7.06
N ALA A 211 -9.19 30.88 -6.42
CA ALA A 211 -8.23 31.73 -7.15
C ALA A 211 -7.24 30.92 -8.01
N ASN A 212 -7.01 29.65 -7.68
CA ASN A 212 -6.05 28.77 -8.35
C ASN A 212 -6.70 27.85 -9.40
N TRP A 213 -8.03 27.87 -9.53
CA TRP A 213 -8.75 27.10 -10.53
C TRP A 213 -8.53 27.65 -11.94
N SER A 214 -8.33 26.77 -12.92
CA SER A 214 -8.18 27.11 -14.34
C SER A 214 -9.07 26.23 -15.22
N ILE A 215 -9.58 26.81 -16.33
CA ILE A 215 -10.35 26.09 -17.35
C ILE A 215 -9.41 25.31 -18.31
N ASP A 216 -8.12 25.66 -18.34
CA ASP A 216 -7.15 24.93 -19.17
C ASP A 216 -7.02 23.49 -18.64
N GLN A 217 -7.33 22.52 -19.50
CA GLN A 217 -7.25 21.08 -19.23
C GLN A 217 -5.87 20.62 -18.75
N ARG A 218 -4.81 21.38 -19.06
CA ARG A 218 -3.44 21.08 -18.60
C ARG A 218 -3.15 21.59 -17.19
N GLN A 219 -3.94 22.52 -16.67
CA GLN A 219 -3.72 23.18 -15.39
C GLN A 219 -4.79 22.84 -14.36
N LEU A 220 -6.09 22.87 -14.74
CA LEU A 220 -7.25 22.56 -13.89
C LEU A 220 -7.06 23.07 -12.45
N CYS A 221 -7.36 22.24 -11.43
CA CYS A 221 -7.01 22.52 -10.03
C CYS A 221 -5.71 21.83 -9.58
N TYR A 222 -4.78 21.47 -10.48
CA TYR A 222 -3.60 20.69 -10.08
C TYR A 222 -2.73 21.40 -9.03
N SER A 223 -2.77 22.73 -8.95
CA SER A 223 -2.06 23.52 -7.95
C SER A 223 -2.86 23.79 -6.66
N CYS A 224 -4.14 23.43 -6.62
CA CYS A 224 -5.04 23.63 -5.50
C CYS A 224 -4.77 22.68 -4.33
N ASP A 225 -5.19 23.08 -3.13
CA ASP A 225 -5.16 22.22 -1.96
C ASP A 225 -6.21 21.09 -2.07
N SER A 226 -7.36 21.33 -2.71
CA SER A 226 -8.35 20.29 -3.05
C SER A 226 -7.74 19.14 -3.87
N CYS A 227 -6.82 19.43 -4.80
CA CYS A 227 -6.17 18.37 -5.57
C CYS A 227 -5.14 17.61 -4.74
N LYS A 228 -4.40 18.32 -3.86
CA LYS A 228 -3.47 17.69 -2.90
C LYS A 228 -4.21 16.77 -1.93
N THR A 229 -5.36 17.19 -1.40
CA THR A 229 -6.16 16.37 -0.49
C THR A 229 -6.79 15.18 -1.21
N GLY A 230 -7.28 15.37 -2.43
CA GLY A 230 -7.75 14.29 -3.31
C GLY A 230 -6.67 13.25 -3.60
N PHE A 231 -5.45 13.69 -3.91
CA PHE A 231 -4.29 12.83 -4.08
C PHE A 231 -3.95 12.06 -2.81
N LEU A 232 -3.87 12.74 -1.65
CA LEU A 232 -3.59 12.10 -0.36
C LEU A 232 -4.67 11.08 0.04
N ALA A 233 -5.94 11.37 -0.21
CA ALA A 233 -7.05 10.45 0.06
C ALA A 233 -6.95 9.18 -0.79
N ASN A 234 -6.73 9.35 -2.11
CA ASN A 234 -6.56 8.21 -3.02
C ASN A 234 -5.34 7.37 -2.64
N MET A 235 -4.23 8.00 -2.29
CA MET A 235 -3.01 7.30 -1.92
C MET A 235 -3.14 6.59 -0.57
N THR A 236 -3.76 7.23 0.42
CA THR A 236 -4.09 6.62 1.71
C THR A 236 -4.92 5.35 1.53
N LYS A 237 -5.91 5.38 0.63
CA LYS A 237 -6.72 4.20 0.30
C LYS A 237 -5.86 3.07 -0.29
N ARG A 238 -4.94 3.38 -1.20
CA ARG A 238 -4.01 2.38 -1.78
C ARG A 238 -3.07 1.80 -0.73
N ILE A 239 -2.46 2.65 0.11
CA ILE A 239 -1.57 2.24 1.19
C ILE A 239 -2.31 1.31 2.15
N ARG A 240 -3.50 1.69 2.64
CA ARG A 240 -4.29 0.84 3.54
C ARG A 240 -4.67 -0.49 2.91
N LYS A 241 -5.08 -0.50 1.63
CA LYS A 241 -5.40 -1.73 0.91
C LYS A 241 -4.19 -2.66 0.81
N ALA A 242 -3.02 -2.14 0.45
CA ALA A 242 -1.79 -2.91 0.40
C ALA A 242 -1.37 -3.42 1.79
N SER A 243 -1.43 -2.56 2.82
CA SER A 243 -1.13 -2.93 4.20
C SER A 243 -2.01 -4.07 4.72
N LEU A 244 -3.31 -4.08 4.39
CA LEU A 244 -4.21 -5.19 4.74
C LEU A 244 -3.82 -6.50 4.05
N ILE A 245 -3.47 -6.44 2.75
CA ILE A 245 -3.04 -7.61 1.97
C ILE A 245 -1.73 -8.18 2.54
N ILE A 246 -0.83 -7.33 3.04
CA ILE A 246 0.46 -7.73 3.60
C ILE A 246 0.34 -8.22 5.05
N LEU A 247 -0.58 -7.64 5.83
CA LEU A 247 -0.78 -7.97 7.24
C LEU A 247 -1.07 -9.46 7.46
N ILE A 248 -1.99 -10.04 6.69
CA ILE A 248 -2.40 -11.44 6.87
C ILE A 248 -1.22 -12.41 6.65
N PRO A 249 -0.49 -12.39 5.51
CA PRO A 249 0.72 -13.18 5.31
C PRO A 249 1.78 -12.98 6.40
N THR A 250 2.00 -11.74 6.85
CA THR A 250 2.99 -11.47 7.90
C THR A 250 2.58 -12.09 9.24
N LEU A 251 1.31 -12.01 9.63
CA LEU A 251 0.82 -12.65 10.86
C LEU A 251 0.92 -14.18 10.79
N VAL A 252 0.57 -14.77 9.64
CA VAL A 252 0.72 -16.22 9.43
C VAL A 252 2.20 -16.62 9.51
N SER A 253 3.10 -15.87 8.87
CA SER A 253 4.55 -16.08 8.95
C SER A 253 5.04 -16.08 10.41
N ILE A 254 4.63 -15.09 11.20
CA ILE A 254 4.98 -14.99 12.62
C ILE A 254 4.42 -16.17 13.42
N PHE A 255 3.16 -16.55 13.19
CA PHE A 255 2.55 -17.70 13.87
C PHE A 255 3.32 -18.99 13.61
N VAL A 256 3.70 -19.24 12.35
CA VAL A 256 4.56 -20.37 11.98
C VAL A 256 5.89 -20.31 12.74
N LEU A 257 6.57 -19.16 12.74
CA LEU A 257 7.86 -19.01 13.42
C LEU A 257 7.76 -19.30 14.93
N VAL A 258 6.73 -18.77 15.60
CA VAL A 258 6.51 -18.97 17.04
C VAL A 258 6.21 -20.43 17.36
N GLY A 259 5.34 -21.09 16.59
CA GLY A 259 5.05 -22.52 16.79
C GLY A 259 6.30 -23.38 16.74
N ASN A 260 7.16 -23.14 15.75
CA ASN A 260 8.42 -23.88 15.62
C ASN A 260 9.42 -23.57 16.73
N PHE A 261 9.47 -22.34 17.22
CA PHE A 261 10.31 -21.98 18.36
C PHE A 261 9.85 -22.70 19.64
N ILE A 262 8.54 -22.79 19.87
CA ILE A 262 7.98 -23.51 21.02
C ILE A 262 8.29 -25.01 20.93
N ASP A 263 8.10 -25.63 19.76
CA ASP A 263 8.41 -27.05 19.54
C ASP A 263 9.89 -27.33 19.81
N PHE A 264 10.78 -26.45 19.35
CA PHE A 264 12.22 -26.55 19.62
C PHE A 264 12.55 -26.42 21.12
N CYS A 265 11.91 -25.48 21.83
CA CYS A 265 12.10 -25.32 23.27
C CYS A 265 11.59 -26.53 24.07
N ASN A 266 10.46 -27.13 23.67
CA ASN A 266 9.92 -28.31 24.32
C ASN A 266 10.82 -29.54 24.11
N HIS A 267 11.35 -29.73 22.90
CA HIS A 267 12.23 -30.86 22.60
C HIS A 267 13.56 -30.84 23.37
N ASN A 268 14.08 -29.65 23.71
CA ASN A 268 15.30 -29.53 24.54
C ASN A 268 15.04 -29.64 26.06
N ARG A 269 13.77 -29.71 26.49
CA ARG A 269 13.41 -29.86 27.89
C ARG A 269 13.27 -31.34 28.30
N ASP A 270 12.94 -32.21 27.35
CA ASP A 270 12.88 -33.68 27.50
C ASP A 270 14.27 -34.31 27.33
#